data_AF-A0A7C4ZMH5-F1
#
_entry.id   AF-A0A7C4ZMH5-F1
#
_cell.length_a   1.000
_cell.length_b   1.000
_cell.length_c   1.000
_cell.angle_alpha   90.00
_cell.angle_beta   90.00
_cell.angle_gamma   90.00
#
_symmetry.space_group_name_H-M   'P 1'
#
loop_
_entity.id
_entity.type
_entity.pdbx_description
1 polymer ?
#
loop_
_entity_poly.entity_id
_entity_poly.type
_entity_poly.pdbx_seq_one_letter_code
_entity_poly.pdbx_strand_id
1 'polypeptide(L)'
;MNETFRSKRAAERPPQVEYKTVKYRPAQEHLLRRLGEALVVQWDALPDDLQDLLIDQAAVVQDREEAPHATGDIESFIRTVKVAAIAKSAPASAGEAEPTPK
;
A
#
# COMPACT_ATOMS: atom_id res chain seq x y z
N MET A 1 -4.07 20.78 -22.99
CA MET A 1 -3.38 21.62 -21.99
C MET A 1 -2.98 20.69 -20.86
N ASN A 2 -1.71 20.29 -20.81
CA ASN A 2 -1.23 19.29 -19.86
C ASN A 2 -0.28 20.01 -18.90
N GLU A 3 -0.85 20.51 -17.80
CA GLU A 3 -0.07 21.18 -16.76
C GLU A 3 0.83 20.17 -16.05
N THR A 4 2.12 20.41 -16.20
CA THR A 4 3.20 19.64 -15.61
C THR A 4 3.22 19.95 -14.12
N PHE A 5 2.79 19.00 -13.27
CA PHE A 5 3.06 19.04 -11.84
C PHE A 5 4.56 18.83 -11.60
N ARG A 6 5.35 19.86 -11.86
CA ARG A 6 6.76 19.90 -11.48
C ARG A 6 6.81 20.23 -9.99
N SER A 7 6.55 19.23 -9.14
CA SER A 7 6.84 19.34 -7.71
C SER A 7 8.31 19.73 -7.54
N LYS A 8 8.55 20.88 -6.91
CA LYS A 8 9.87 21.26 -6.39
C LYS A 8 10.35 20.09 -5.53
N ARG A 9 11.41 19.38 -5.93
CA ARG A 9 12.11 18.44 -5.04
C ARG A 9 12.68 19.27 -3.90
N ALA A 10 11.95 19.34 -2.79
CA ALA A 10 12.54 19.68 -1.51
C ALA A 10 13.65 18.66 -1.25
N ALA A 11 14.79 19.10 -0.68
CA ALA A 11 15.92 18.25 -0.37
C ALA A 11 15.44 16.89 0.18
N GLU A 12 15.89 15.80 -0.44
CA GLU A 12 15.47 14.42 -0.22
C GLU A 12 15.94 13.99 1.18
N ARG A 13 15.24 14.47 2.21
CA ARG A 13 15.38 13.95 3.56
C ARG A 13 14.91 12.50 3.55
N PRO A 14 15.62 11.60 4.24
CA PRO A 14 15.16 10.23 4.37
C PRO A 14 13.74 10.24 4.96
N PRO A 15 12.89 9.29 4.56
CA PRO A 15 11.56 9.19 5.12
C PRO A 15 11.67 9.00 6.64
N GLN A 16 10.79 9.67 7.38
CA GLN A 16 10.77 9.68 8.84
C GLN A 16 9.32 9.62 9.30
N VAL A 17 9.09 9.15 10.52
CA VAL A 17 7.73 9.09 11.09
C VAL A 17 7.18 10.51 11.17
N GLU A 18 6.00 10.71 10.60
CA GLU A 18 5.27 11.95 10.69
C GLU A 18 3.98 11.75 11.49
N TYR A 19 3.75 12.60 12.49
CA TYR A 19 2.52 12.60 13.28
C TYR A 19 1.37 13.27 12.51
N LYS A 20 0.98 12.65 11.39
CA LYS A 20 -0.05 13.13 10.47
C LYS A 20 -0.97 11.99 10.09
N THR A 21 -2.26 12.32 9.98
CA THR A 21 -3.29 11.43 9.45
C THR A 21 -3.81 11.98 8.14
N VAL A 22 -4.05 11.09 7.17
CA VAL A 22 -4.69 11.46 5.90
C VAL A 22 -6.20 11.55 6.10
N LYS A 23 -6.80 12.68 5.74
CA LYS A 23 -8.26 12.84 5.71
C LYS A 23 -8.80 12.42 4.34
N TYR A 24 -9.81 11.56 4.33
CA TYR A 24 -10.49 11.09 3.12
C TYR A 24 -11.99 10.94 3.35
N ARG A 25 -12.76 10.90 2.26
CA ARG A 25 -14.22 10.70 2.32
C ARG A 25 -14.54 9.21 2.52
N PRO A 26 -15.65 8.84 3.19
CA PRO A 26 -16.05 7.43 3.34
C PRO A 26 -16.10 6.65 2.00
N ALA A 27 -16.56 7.30 0.93
CA ALA A 27 -16.59 6.70 -0.41
C ALA A 27 -15.20 6.33 -0.97
N GLN A 28 -14.12 6.91 -0.43
CA GLN A 28 -12.73 6.68 -0.85
C GLN A 28 -12.01 5.61 -0.02
N GLU A 29 -12.63 5.08 1.04
CA GLU A 29 -12.01 4.10 1.94
C GLU A 29 -11.50 2.85 1.21
N HIS A 30 -12.23 2.42 0.17
CA HIS A 30 -11.81 1.30 -0.67
C HIS A 30 -10.46 1.52 -1.36
N LEU A 31 -10.06 2.77 -1.62
CA LEU A 31 -8.76 3.11 -2.21
C LEU A 31 -7.65 2.91 -1.18
N LEU A 32 -7.85 3.38 0.05
CA LEU A 32 -6.88 3.19 1.14
C LEU A 32 -6.67 1.70 1.44
N ARG A 33 -7.76 0.91 1.47
CA ARG A 33 -7.68 -0.55 1.65
C ARG A 33 -6.89 -1.23 0.54
N ARG A 34 -7.12 -0.87 -0.72
CA ARG A 34 -6.36 -1.42 -1.87
C ARG A 34 -4.88 -1.04 -1.84
N LEU A 35 -4.56 0.18 -1.41
CA LEU A 35 -3.17 0.62 -1.24
C LEU A 35 -2.48 -0.14 -0.11
N GLY A 36 -3.16 -0.34 1.03
CA GLY A 36 -2.64 -1.15 2.14
C GLY A 36 -2.40 -2.60 1.73
N GLU A 37 -3.33 -3.22 1.00
CA GLU A 37 -3.17 -4.57 0.48
C GLU A 37 -1.98 -4.68 -0.48
N ALA A 38 -1.86 -3.75 -1.43
CA ALA A 38 -0.73 -3.72 -2.36
C ALA A 38 0.62 -3.56 -1.64
N LEU A 39 0.67 -2.73 -0.58
CA LEU A 39 1.86 -2.55 0.25
C LEU A 39 2.25 -3.86 0.96
N VAL A 40 1.28 -4.54 1.57
CA VAL A 40 1.50 -5.82 2.26
C VAL A 40 2.00 -6.90 1.28
N VAL A 41 1.47 -6.95 0.05
CA VAL A 41 1.94 -7.89 -0.97
C VAL A 41 3.40 -7.64 -1.37
N GLN A 42 3.84 -6.39 -1.37
CA GLN A 42 5.22 -6.02 -1.70
C GLN A 42 6.15 -5.99 -0.47
N TRP A 43 5.66 -6.35 0.72
CA TRP A 43 6.36 -6.10 1.98
C TRP A 43 7.77 -6.70 2.03
N ASP A 44 7.95 -7.93 1.54
CA ASP A 44 9.27 -8.60 1.48
C ASP A 44 10.27 -7.95 0.52
N ALA A 45 9.81 -7.13 -0.41
CA ALA A 45 10.68 -6.41 -1.34
C ALA A 45 11.13 -5.04 -0.79
N LEU A 46 10.58 -4.60 0.34
CA LEU A 46 10.95 -3.34 0.98
C LEU A 46 12.22 -3.52 1.84
N PRO A 47 13.12 -2.53 1.89
CA PRO A 47 14.22 -2.54 2.86
C PRO A 47 13.72 -2.64 4.30
N ASP A 48 14.44 -3.35 5.17
CA ASP A 48 14.05 -3.56 6.57
C ASP A 48 13.80 -2.24 7.30
N ASP A 49 14.70 -1.25 7.17
CA ASP A 49 14.52 0.08 7.76
C ASP A 49 13.22 0.77 7.32
N LEU A 50 12.76 0.50 6.09
CA LEU A 50 11.50 1.05 5.58
C LEU A 50 10.29 0.28 6.10
N GLN A 51 10.41 -1.04 6.29
CA GLN A 51 9.38 -1.85 6.94
C GLN A 51 9.15 -1.37 8.38
N ASP A 52 10.22 -1.19 9.14
CA ASP A 52 10.18 -0.69 10.52
C ASP A 52 9.56 0.72 10.57
N LEU A 53 9.99 1.60 9.67
CA LEU A 53 9.43 2.94 9.57
C LEU A 53 7.92 2.93 9.28
N LEU A 54 7.46 2.04 8.39
CA LEU A 54 6.05 1.94 8.04
C LEU A 54 5.21 1.38 9.20
N ILE A 55 5.77 0.49 10.01
CA ILE A 55 5.14 -0.02 11.24
C ILE A 55 5.00 1.12 12.27
N ASP A 56 6.08 1.87 12.52
CA ASP A 56 6.04 3.02 13.43
C ASP A 56 5.07 4.10 12.94
N GLN A 57 5.06 4.36 11.63
CA GLN A 57 4.13 5.29 11.01
C GLN A 57 2.67 4.84 11.18
N ALA A 58 2.39 3.55 11.01
CA ALA A 58 1.04 2.99 11.19
C ALA A 58 0.57 3.08 12.65
N ALA A 59 1.47 2.97 13.63
CA ALA A 59 1.14 3.08 15.05
C ALA A 59 0.74 4.50 15.49
N VAL A 60 1.13 5.54 14.74
CA VAL A 60 0.79 6.94 15.06
C VAL A 60 -0.33 7.53 14.19
N VAL A 61 -0.75 6.82 13.14
CA VAL A 61 -1.84 7.25 12.27
C VAL A 61 -3.16 7.02 12.99
N GLN A 62 -3.91 8.09 13.24
CA GLN A 62 -5.28 7.97 13.71
C GLN A 62 -6.17 7.37 12.62
N ASP A 63 -6.85 6.28 12.95
CA ASP A 63 -7.89 5.72 12.10
C ASP A 63 -9.19 6.55 12.20
N ARG A 64 -10.09 6.34 11.25
CA ARG A 64 -11.43 6.93 11.22
C ARG A 64 -12.31 6.36 12.34
N GLU A 65 -12.18 5.07 12.64
CA GLU A 65 -12.86 4.41 13.75
C GLU A 65 -11.82 4.16 14.84
N GLU A 66 -12.11 4.63 16.06
CA GLU A 66 -11.15 4.51 17.16
C GLU A 66 -11.10 3.04 17.61
N ALA A 67 -10.09 2.32 17.13
CA ALA A 67 -9.79 0.96 17.53
C ALA A 67 -8.41 0.94 18.22
N PRO A 68 -8.25 0.22 19.35
CA PRO A 68 -6.94 0.03 19.97
C PRO A 68 -5.99 -0.64 18.97
N HIS A 69 -4.81 -0.05 18.81
CA HIS A 69 -3.73 -0.62 18.00
C HIS A 69 -2.40 -0.27 18.66
N ALA A 70 -1.53 -1.26 18.77
CA ALA A 70 -0.12 -1.08 19.12
C ALA A 70 0.78 -1.56 17.98
N THR A 71 2.03 -1.12 17.97
CA THR A 71 3.07 -1.59 17.04
C THR A 71 3.11 -3.12 16.92
N GLY A 72 3.02 -3.83 18.05
CA GLY A 72 3.02 -5.30 18.06
C GLY A 72 1.81 -5.95 17.39
N ASP A 73 0.64 -5.30 17.39
CA ASP A 73 -0.55 -5.78 16.69
C ASP A 73 -0.35 -5.69 15.17
N ILE A 74 0.24 -4.58 14.71
CA ILE A 74 0.54 -4.31 13.30
C ILE A 74 1.60 -5.29 12.78
N GLU A 75 2.67 -5.52 13.55
CA GLU A 75 3.69 -6.53 13.22
C GLU A 75 3.08 -7.93 13.08
N SER A 76 2.26 -8.32 14.05
CA SER A 76 1.61 -9.64 14.09
C SER A 76 0.65 -9.80 12.90
N PHE A 77 -0.11 -8.76 12.58
CA PHE A 77 -0.97 -8.70 11.40
C PHE A 77 -0.15 -8.96 10.12
N ILE A 78 0.89 -8.16 9.86
CA ILE A 78 1.73 -8.27 8.65
C ILE A 78 2.30 -9.68 8.51
N ARG A 79 2.87 -10.24 9.59
CA ARG A 79 3.41 -11.62 9.59
C ARG A 79 2.34 -12.65 9.23
N THR A 80 1.11 -12.46 9.69
CA THR A 80 0.00 -13.38 9.44
C THR A 80 -0.49 -13.30 7.99
N VAL A 81 -0.72 -12.08 7.49
CA VAL A 81 -1.34 -11.89 6.17
C VAL A 81 -0.37 -12.15 5.01
N LYS A 82 0.95 -11.96 5.21
CA LYS A 82 1.96 -12.32 4.20
C LYS A 82 1.98 -13.81 3.89
N VAL A 83 1.83 -14.66 4.91
CA VAL A 83 1.78 -16.12 4.74
C VAL A 83 0.49 -16.56 4.04
N ALA A 84 -0.58 -15.77 4.16
CA ALA A 84 -1.89 -16.06 3.60
C ALA A 84 -2.15 -15.42 2.22
N ALA A 85 -1.17 -14.72 1.62
CA ALA A 85 -1.35 -14.07 0.32
C ALA A 85 -1.57 -15.13 -0.78
N ILE A 86 -2.83 -15.27 -1.21
CA ILE A 86 -3.21 -16.24 -2.24
C ILE A 86 -2.87 -15.66 -3.60
N ALA A 87 -2.05 -16.39 -4.37
CA ALA A 87 -1.77 -16.05 -5.76
C ALA A 87 -3.09 -16.03 -6.55
N LYS A 88 -3.53 -14.84 -6.94
CA LYS A 88 -4.60 -14.72 -7.93
C LYS A 88 -4.02 -15.11 -9.28
N SER A 89 -4.53 -16.17 -9.90
CA SER A 89 -4.22 -16.50 -11.29
C SER A 89 -4.44 -15.25 -12.14
N ALA A 90 -3.37 -14.73 -12.75
CA ALA A 90 -3.48 -13.62 -13.68
C ALA A 90 -4.50 -13.99 -14.76
N PRO A 91 -5.45 -13.12 -15.13
CA PRO A 91 -6.26 -13.37 -16.31
C PRO A 91 -5.30 -13.53 -17.50
N ALA A 92 -5.34 -14.70 -18.13
CA ALA A 92 -4.60 -14.97 -19.35
C ALA A 92 -4.84 -13.80 -20.30
N SER A 93 -3.76 -13.15 -20.73
CA SER A 93 -3.79 -12.08 -21.71
C SER A 93 -4.64 -12.53 -22.89
N ALA A 94 -5.80 -11.89 -23.06
CA ALA A 94 -6.64 -12.07 -24.24
C ALA A 94 -5.88 -11.47 -25.43
N GLY A 95 -5.21 -12.34 -26.18
CA GLY A 95 -4.54 -12.00 -27.43
C GLY A 95 -3.95 -13.26 -28.05
N GLU A 96 -4.64 -13.87 -29.02
CA GLU A 96 -4.18 -13.94 -30.40
C GLU A 96 -5.12 -14.78 -31.30
N ALA A 97 -5.57 -14.10 -32.36
CA ALA A 97 -5.87 -14.56 -33.71
C ALA A 97 -6.81 -15.76 -33.95
N GLU A 98 -8.03 -15.42 -34.38
CA GLU A 98 -8.88 -16.24 -35.24
C GLU A 98 -8.15 -16.58 -36.55
N PRO A 99 -7.96 -17.87 -36.91
CA PRO A 99 -7.51 -18.24 -38.25
C PRO A 99 -8.71 -18.29 -39.21
N THR A 100 -8.72 -17.38 -40.19
CA THR A 100 -9.66 -17.43 -41.32
C THR A 100 -9.41 -18.69 -42.16
N PRO A 101 -10.42 -19.52 -42.46
CA PRO A 101 -10.25 -20.67 -43.34
C PRO A 101 -10.25 -20.24 -44.82
N LYS A 102 -9.48 -20.98 -45.63
CA LYS A 102 -9.47 -20.91 -47.10
C LYS A 102 -10.68 -21.61 -47.69
#